data_AF-A0A932L4Y4-F1
#
_entry.id   AF-A0A932L4Y4-F1
#
_cell.length_a   1.000
_cell.length_b   1.000
_cell.length_c   1.000
_cell.angle_alpha   90.00
_cell.angle_beta   90.00
_cell.angle_gamma   90.00
#
_symmetry.space_group_name_H-M   'P 1'
#
loop_
_entity.id
_entity.type
_entity.pdbx_description
1 polymer ?
#
loop_
_entity_poly.entity_id
_entity_poly.type
_entity_poly.pdbx_seq_one_letter_code
_entity_poly.pdbx_strand_id
1 'polypeptide(L)'
;MQSVSNDTFGPLIAYLVPGATVLLGFSEFSPTLRMWFAATPADAPTIGGFLYLTVASLAAGMTISAIRWAVVDTLHSLTGLSLPPLDFSRLGKNVAAFTLLIEIHYKHYMFYGNMLVATAIAYVCYRAKLGGILPLGLPDAAFVALEAVFYATSRDTLRKYYARSQQLLETPPDAHRS
;
A
#
# COMPACT_ATOMS: atom_id res chain seq x y z
N MET A 1 11.72 -20.39 11.50
CA MET A 1 10.82 -19.47 10.79
C MET A 1 9.55 -19.37 11.62
N GLN A 2 9.42 -18.32 12.44
CA GLN A 2 8.14 -18.04 13.11
C GLN A 2 7.11 -17.72 12.02
N SER A 3 5.94 -18.32 12.12
CA SER A 3 4.82 -18.12 11.21
C SER A 3 4.61 -16.64 10.95
N VAL A 4 4.33 -16.28 9.69
CA VAL A 4 3.74 -14.98 9.36
C VAL A 4 2.43 -14.91 10.15
N SER A 5 2.43 -14.21 11.29
CA SER A 5 1.21 -13.94 12.05
C SER A 5 0.47 -12.78 11.41
N ASN A 6 -0.82 -12.62 11.71
CA ASN A 6 -1.61 -11.47 11.25
C ASN A 6 -0.95 -10.12 11.61
N ASP A 7 -0.14 -10.10 12.68
CA ASP A 7 0.58 -8.92 13.15
C ASP A 7 1.70 -8.50 12.19
N THR A 8 2.43 -9.45 11.61
CA THR A 8 3.55 -9.18 10.69
C THR A 8 3.13 -9.09 9.23
N PHE A 9 2.01 -9.71 8.87
CA PHE A 9 1.47 -9.67 7.50
C PHE A 9 1.12 -8.25 7.05
N GLY A 10 0.55 -7.44 7.95
CA GLY A 10 0.15 -6.06 7.64
C GLY A 10 1.28 -5.16 7.15
N PRO A 11 2.35 -4.98 7.94
CA PRO A 11 3.52 -4.21 7.52
C PRO A 11 4.19 -4.78 6.26
N LEU A 12 4.19 -6.11 6.09
CA LEU A 12 4.76 -6.77 4.93
C LEU A 12 4.03 -6.36 3.65
N ILE A 13 2.71 -6.49 3.60
CA ILE A 13 1.95 -6.07 2.41
C ILE A 13 1.94 -4.55 2.27
N ALA A 14 1.80 -3.80 3.35
CA ALA A 14 1.65 -2.34 3.27
C ALA A 14 2.94 -1.62 2.86
N TYR A 15 4.12 -2.15 3.21
CA TYR A 15 5.40 -1.44 3.00
C TYR A 15 6.40 -2.25 2.20
N LEU A 16 6.64 -3.50 2.56
CA LEU A 16 7.70 -4.29 1.92
C LEU A 16 7.43 -4.47 0.43
N VAL A 17 6.23 -4.91 0.07
CA VAL A 17 5.87 -5.19 -1.33
C VAL A 17 5.90 -3.91 -2.19
N PRO A 18 5.21 -2.80 -1.83
CA PRO A 18 5.27 -1.56 -2.62
C PRO A 18 6.68 -0.98 -2.72
N GLY A 19 7.45 -1.02 -1.64
CA GLY A 19 8.83 -0.54 -1.66
C GLY A 19 9.73 -1.36 -2.58
N ALA A 20 9.59 -2.68 -2.58
CA ALA A 20 10.30 -3.55 -3.51
C ALA A 20 9.93 -3.26 -4.97
N THR A 21 8.65 -2.98 -5.27
CA THR A 21 8.20 -2.57 -6.61
C THR A 21 8.89 -1.29 -7.08
N VAL A 22 9.03 -0.29 -6.20
CA VAL A 22 9.74 0.95 -6.54
C VAL A 22 11.22 0.69 -6.79
N LEU A 23 11.88 -0.07 -5.90
CA LEU A 23 13.29 -0.42 -6.07
C LEU A 23 13.54 -1.23 -7.34
N LEU A 24 12.60 -2.08 -7.75
CA LEU A 24 12.65 -2.79 -9.02
C LEU A 24 12.67 -1.82 -10.20
N GLY A 25 11.79 -0.81 -10.20
CA GLY A 25 11.80 0.24 -11.22
C GLY A 25 13.13 1.00 -11.27
N PHE A 26 13.68 1.39 -10.12
CA PHE A 26 14.98 2.06 -10.05
C PHE A 26 16.17 1.17 -10.43
N SER A 27 16.02 -0.15 -10.39
CA SER A 27 17.09 -1.10 -10.75
C SER A 27 17.54 -0.93 -12.21
N GLU A 28 16.66 -0.45 -13.09
CA GLU A 28 16.97 -0.11 -14.49
C GLU A 28 18.09 0.94 -14.64
N PHE A 29 18.32 1.74 -13.59
CA PHE A 29 19.32 2.80 -13.52
C PHE A 29 20.48 2.49 -12.58
N SER A 30 20.37 1.47 -11.73
CA SER A 30 21.37 1.16 -10.70
C SER A 30 21.85 -0.30 -10.80
N PRO A 31 23.12 -0.53 -11.17
CA PRO A 31 23.73 -1.86 -11.12
C PRO A 31 23.68 -2.49 -9.72
N THR A 32 23.81 -1.68 -8.67
CA THR A 32 23.75 -2.13 -7.27
C THR A 32 22.40 -2.74 -6.93
N LEU A 33 21.30 -2.07 -7.30
CA LEU A 33 19.96 -2.60 -7.08
C LEU A 33 19.74 -3.88 -7.89
N ARG A 34 20.22 -3.94 -9.14
CA ARG A 34 20.14 -5.17 -9.95
C ARG A 34 20.85 -6.36 -9.29
N MET A 35 22.01 -6.14 -8.67
CA MET A 35 22.70 -7.20 -7.92
C MET A 35 21.90 -7.67 -6.70
N TRP A 36 21.17 -6.78 -6.03
CA TRP A 36 20.31 -7.18 -4.89
C TRP A 36 19.11 -8.02 -5.33
N PHE A 37 18.61 -7.83 -6.56
CA PHE A 37 17.53 -8.63 -7.15
C PHE A 37 18.00 -9.89 -7.89
N ALA A 38 19.29 -10.02 -8.21
CA ALA A 38 19.81 -11.14 -8.99
C ALA A 38 19.86 -12.44 -8.18
N ALA A 39 19.19 -13.50 -8.68
CA ALA A 39 19.44 -14.86 -8.24
C ALA A 39 20.82 -15.30 -8.76
N THR A 40 21.84 -15.24 -7.91
CA THR A 40 23.23 -15.63 -8.25
C THR A 40 23.40 -17.15 -8.03
N PRO A 41 24.30 -17.87 -8.72
CA PRO A 41 24.41 -19.33 -8.64
C PRO A 41 24.65 -19.84 -7.22
N ALA A 42 24.41 -21.15 -7.02
CA ALA A 42 24.29 -21.85 -5.74
C ALA A 42 25.45 -21.69 -4.72
N ASP A 43 26.58 -21.11 -5.10
CA ASP A 43 27.84 -21.15 -4.36
C ASP A 43 28.22 -19.86 -3.63
N ALA A 44 27.37 -18.83 -3.60
CA ALA A 44 27.63 -17.59 -2.85
C ALA A 44 26.56 -17.33 -1.76
N PRO A 45 26.94 -17.15 -0.48
CA PRO A 45 25.98 -16.81 0.57
C PRO A 45 25.49 -15.36 0.42
N THR A 46 24.25 -15.17 -0.05
CA THR A 46 23.65 -13.85 -0.36
C THR A 46 22.80 -13.26 0.77
N ILE A 47 23.03 -13.65 2.03
CA ILE A 47 22.29 -13.11 3.20
C ILE A 47 22.30 -11.57 3.19
N GLY A 48 23.42 -10.96 2.79
CA GLY A 48 23.55 -9.49 2.69
C GLY A 48 22.63 -8.85 1.65
N GLY A 49 22.53 -9.40 0.44
CA GLY A 49 21.69 -8.84 -0.62
C GLY A 49 20.21 -8.86 -0.27
N PHE A 50 19.74 -10.00 0.25
CA PHE A 50 18.36 -10.13 0.75
C PHE A 50 18.07 -9.17 1.92
N LEU A 51 18.99 -9.05 2.88
CA LEU A 51 18.82 -8.15 4.02
C LEU A 51 18.76 -6.68 3.57
N TYR A 52 19.69 -6.24 2.72
CA TYR A 52 19.69 -4.87 2.20
C TYR A 52 18.44 -4.58 1.38
N LEU A 53 18.03 -5.51 0.51
CA LEU A 53 16.80 -5.36 -0.26
C LEU A 53 15.57 -5.25 0.64
N THR A 54 15.48 -6.08 1.67
CA THR A 54 14.36 -6.07 2.61
C THR A 54 14.28 -4.75 3.38
N VAL A 55 15.41 -4.29 3.96
CA VAL A 55 15.46 -3.03 4.71
C VAL A 55 15.20 -1.84 3.79
N ALA A 56 15.81 -1.80 2.61
CA ALA A 56 15.58 -0.75 1.63
C ALA A 56 14.13 -0.73 1.15
N SER A 57 13.52 -1.90 0.93
CA SER A 57 12.11 -2.02 0.54
C SER A 57 11.18 -1.50 1.64
N LEU A 58 11.44 -1.78 2.91
CA LEU A 58 10.66 -1.19 4.01
C LEU A 58 10.79 0.34 4.05
N ALA A 59 12.01 0.87 3.94
CA ALA A 59 12.25 2.31 3.93
C ALA A 59 11.57 3.00 2.74
N ALA A 60 11.69 2.42 1.54
CA ALA A 60 11.02 2.88 0.33
C ALA A 60 9.50 2.82 0.51
N GLY A 61 8.95 1.71 0.99
CA GLY A 61 7.52 1.53 1.22
C GLY A 61 6.93 2.54 2.21
N MET A 62 7.64 2.85 3.30
CA MET A 62 7.23 3.91 4.23
C MET A 62 7.22 5.29 3.56
N THR A 63 8.20 5.56 2.70
CA THR A 63 8.26 6.81 1.92
C THR A 63 7.10 6.89 0.92
N ILE A 64 6.82 5.79 0.22
CA ILE A 64 5.66 5.68 -0.69
C ILE A 64 4.34 5.90 0.07
N SER A 65 4.24 5.40 1.31
CA SER A 65 3.08 5.66 2.15
C SER A 65 2.83 7.16 2.38
N ALA A 66 3.88 7.97 2.53
CA ALA A 66 3.75 9.42 2.66
C ALA A 66 3.29 10.08 1.35
N ILE A 67 3.82 9.62 0.21
CA ILE A 67 3.39 10.12 -1.12
C ILE A 67 1.93 9.74 -1.37
N ARG A 68 1.55 8.50 -1.09
CA ARG A 68 0.17 8.00 -1.17
C ARG A 68 -0.77 8.83 -0.32
N TRP A 69 -0.39 9.20 0.90
CA TRP A 69 -1.17 10.15 1.69
C TRP A 69 -1.33 11.50 0.98
N ALA A 70 -0.25 12.08 0.45
CA ALA A 70 -0.30 13.37 -0.22
C ALA A 70 -1.12 13.37 -1.52
N VAL A 71 -1.11 12.27 -2.29
CA VAL A 71 -1.79 12.20 -3.60
C VAL A 71 -3.10 11.44 -3.56
N VAL A 72 -3.11 10.19 -3.07
CA VAL A 72 -4.27 9.30 -3.10
C VAL A 72 -5.28 9.72 -2.04
N ASP A 73 -4.87 9.94 -0.79
CA ASP A 73 -5.80 10.35 0.26
C ASP A 73 -6.41 11.72 -0.07
N THR A 74 -5.62 12.67 -0.61
CA THR A 74 -6.12 13.94 -1.12
C THR A 74 -7.16 13.76 -2.22
N LEU A 75 -6.90 12.94 -3.24
CA LEU A 75 -7.87 12.65 -4.31
C LEU A 75 -9.14 11.98 -3.78
N HIS A 76 -9.02 11.05 -2.83
CA HIS A 76 -10.16 10.43 -2.18
C HIS A 76 -11.00 11.46 -1.40
N SER A 77 -10.36 12.34 -0.64
CA SER A 77 -11.06 13.41 0.09
C SER A 77 -11.80 14.38 -0.85
N LEU A 78 -11.14 14.81 -1.94
CA LEU A 78 -11.71 15.69 -2.96
C LEU A 78 -12.90 15.05 -3.69
N THR A 79 -12.85 13.73 -3.91
CA THR A 79 -13.93 12.98 -4.56
C THR A 79 -15.05 12.57 -3.59
N GLY A 80 -15.05 13.09 -2.36
CA GLY A 80 -16.14 12.95 -1.39
C GLY A 80 -15.95 11.85 -0.36
N LEU A 81 -14.78 11.20 -0.29
CA LEU A 81 -14.47 10.23 0.76
C LEU A 81 -13.77 10.93 1.93
N SER A 82 -14.54 11.72 2.68
CA SER A 82 -14.05 12.43 3.87
C SER A 82 -14.01 11.52 5.11
N LEU A 83 -13.04 11.76 6.00
CA LEU A 83 -12.94 11.07 7.27
C LEU A 83 -14.19 11.36 8.14
N PRO A 84 -14.95 10.35 8.59
CA PRO A 84 -16.09 10.57 9.46
C PRO A 84 -15.65 11.01 10.87
N PRO A 85 -16.48 11.75 11.61
CA PRO A 85 -16.23 12.03 13.02
C PRO A 85 -16.30 10.73 13.83
N LEU A 86 -15.20 10.37 14.50
CA LEU A 86 -15.12 9.15 15.33
C LEU A 86 -15.03 9.53 16.82
N ASP A 87 -15.90 8.96 17.65
CA ASP A 87 -15.85 9.11 19.10
C ASP A 87 -14.92 8.06 19.73
N PHE A 88 -13.67 8.47 19.97
CA PHE A 88 -12.65 7.60 20.56
C PHE A 88 -12.88 7.29 22.05
N SER A 89 -13.82 7.97 22.74
CA SER A 89 -14.13 7.64 24.14
C SER A 89 -14.67 6.22 24.30
N ARG A 90 -15.25 5.65 23.24
CA ARG A 90 -15.80 4.29 23.20
C ARG A 90 -14.82 3.24 22.68
N LEU A 91 -13.64 3.65 22.24
CA LEU A 91 -12.63 2.75 21.69
C LEU A 91 -12.33 1.61 22.67
N GLY A 92 -12.25 1.90 23.98
CA GLY A 92 -11.97 0.92 25.01
C GLY A 92 -12.89 -0.30 25.02
N LYS A 93 -14.19 -0.12 24.76
CA LYS A 93 -15.16 -1.25 24.71
C LYS A 93 -15.10 -2.02 23.38
N ASN A 94 -14.62 -1.37 22.33
CA ASN A 94 -14.67 -1.85 20.96
C ASN A 94 -13.29 -2.17 20.36
N VAL A 95 -12.21 -2.19 21.17
CA VAL A 95 -10.83 -2.35 20.69
C VAL A 95 -10.68 -3.58 19.79
N ALA A 96 -11.21 -4.74 20.20
CA ALA A 96 -11.07 -5.97 19.42
C ALA A 96 -11.75 -5.86 18.04
N ALA A 97 -12.96 -5.32 17.99
CA ALA A 97 -13.70 -5.11 16.75
C ALA A 97 -13.01 -4.05 15.87
N PHE A 98 -12.50 -2.97 16.46
CA PHE A 98 -11.78 -1.92 15.73
C PHE A 98 -10.45 -2.43 15.17
N THR A 99 -9.69 -3.23 15.93
CA THR A 99 -8.49 -3.90 15.43
C THR A 99 -8.83 -4.78 14.23
N LEU A 100 -9.88 -5.58 14.30
CA LEU A 100 -10.31 -6.40 13.17
C LEU A 100 -10.60 -5.56 11.92
N LEU A 101 -11.27 -4.41 12.06
CA LEU A 101 -11.52 -3.48 10.95
C LEU A 101 -10.23 -2.93 10.33
N ILE A 102 -9.22 -2.62 11.16
CA ILE A 102 -7.90 -2.23 10.67
C ILE A 102 -7.30 -3.36 9.83
N GLU A 103 -7.42 -4.61 10.29
CA GLU A 103 -6.82 -5.74 9.60
C GLU A 103 -7.47 -6.06 8.26
N ILE A 104 -8.80 -6.11 8.22
CA ILE A 104 -9.53 -6.55 7.03
C ILE A 104 -9.69 -5.44 5.99
N HIS A 105 -9.68 -4.16 6.40
CA HIS A 105 -9.94 -3.05 5.48
C HIS A 105 -8.77 -2.08 5.39
N TYR A 106 -8.23 -1.61 6.51
CA TYR A 106 -7.20 -0.56 6.47
C TYR A 106 -5.83 -1.06 5.97
N LYS A 107 -5.37 -2.24 6.39
CA LYS A 107 -4.13 -2.84 5.89
C LYS A 107 -4.20 -3.08 4.37
N HIS A 108 -5.36 -3.50 3.86
CA HIS A 108 -5.60 -3.70 2.43
C HIS A 108 -5.67 -2.35 1.68
N TYR A 109 -6.30 -1.34 2.27
CA TYR A 109 -6.27 0.03 1.74
C TYR A 109 -4.83 0.51 1.55
N MET A 110 -4.01 0.38 2.59
CA MET A 110 -2.60 0.76 2.54
C MET A 110 -1.84 0.03 1.43
N PHE A 111 -2.06 -1.29 1.29
CA PHE A 111 -1.47 -2.05 0.20
C PHE A 111 -1.87 -1.49 -1.17
N TYR A 112 -3.17 -1.39 -1.48
CA TYR A 112 -3.63 -0.94 -2.79
C TYR A 112 -3.23 0.51 -3.10
N GLY A 113 -3.32 1.41 -2.11
CA GLY A 113 -2.91 2.79 -2.27
C GLY A 113 -1.40 2.94 -2.48
N ASN A 114 -0.59 2.20 -1.72
CA ASN A 114 0.87 2.25 -1.89
C ASN A 114 1.30 1.57 -3.19
N MET A 115 0.64 0.49 -3.59
CA MET A 115 0.91 -0.17 -4.86
C MET A 115 0.61 0.75 -6.04
N LEU A 116 -0.51 1.48 -6.04
CA LEU A 116 -0.85 2.49 -7.06
C LEU A 116 0.32 3.47 -7.28
N VAL A 117 0.83 4.07 -6.20
CA VAL A 117 1.95 5.01 -6.30
C VAL A 117 3.24 4.29 -6.72
N ALA A 118 3.50 3.10 -6.19
CA ALA A 118 4.70 2.34 -6.48
C ALA A 118 4.78 1.89 -7.95
N THR A 119 3.67 1.39 -8.50
CA THR A 119 3.59 0.97 -9.91
C THR A 119 3.66 2.15 -10.85
N ALA A 120 3.06 3.29 -10.51
CA ALA A 120 3.24 4.52 -11.27
C ALA A 120 4.71 4.95 -11.35
N ILE A 121 5.45 4.93 -10.24
CA ILE A 121 6.89 5.25 -10.22
C ILE A 121 7.68 4.23 -11.05
N ALA A 122 7.44 2.93 -10.84
CA ALA A 122 8.13 1.88 -11.59
C ALA A 122 7.87 1.97 -13.10
N TYR A 123 6.65 2.32 -13.49
CA TYR A 123 6.28 2.54 -14.87
C TYR A 123 6.97 3.77 -15.47
N VAL A 124 7.08 4.89 -14.72
CA VAL A 124 7.87 6.06 -15.15
C VAL A 124 9.32 5.68 -15.39
N CYS A 125 9.93 4.88 -14.50
CA CYS A 125 11.28 4.34 -14.68
C CYS A 125 11.41 3.51 -15.96
N TYR A 126 10.46 2.60 -16.21
CA TYR A 126 10.40 1.80 -17.42
C TYR A 126 10.30 2.66 -18.69
N ARG A 127 9.39 3.65 -18.73
CA ARG A 127 9.23 4.56 -19.87
C ARG A 127 10.45 5.45 -20.10
N ALA A 128 11.08 5.93 -19.04
CA ALA A 128 12.31 6.71 -19.13
C ALA A 128 13.45 5.90 -19.75
N LYS A 129 13.54 4.60 -19.46
CA LYS A 129 14.51 3.69 -20.08
C LYS A 129 14.27 3.47 -21.58
N LEU A 130 13.01 3.39 -21.99
CA LEU A 130 12.60 3.24 -23.39
C LEU A 130 12.77 4.51 -24.24
N GLY A 131 13.06 5.66 -23.62
CA GLY A 131 13.36 6.90 -24.33
C GLY A 131 12.14 7.69 -24.81
N GLY A 132 10.94 7.45 -24.28
CA GLY A 132 9.75 8.25 -24.63
C GLY A 132 8.40 7.67 -24.20
N ILE A 133 7.33 8.46 -24.41
CA ILE A 133 5.92 8.15 -24.09
C ILE A 133 5.18 7.50 -25.29
N LEU A 134 5.77 7.52 -26.48
CA LEU A 134 5.25 6.83 -27.66
C LEU A 134 6.28 5.86 -28.26
N PRO A 135 5.83 4.77 -28.90
CA PRO A 135 4.43 4.34 -29.04
C PRO A 135 3.84 3.78 -27.73
N LEU A 136 2.51 3.81 -27.63
CA LEU A 136 1.77 3.11 -26.59
C LEU A 136 1.50 1.67 -27.06
N GLY A 137 1.87 0.70 -26.25
CA GLY A 137 1.68 -0.72 -26.50
C GLY A 137 0.81 -1.40 -25.44
N LEU A 138 0.72 -2.72 -25.55
CA LEU A 138 0.03 -3.57 -24.59
C LEU A 138 0.48 -3.35 -23.12
N PRO A 139 1.78 -3.12 -22.81
CA PRO A 139 2.21 -2.85 -21.43
C PRO A 139 1.58 -1.58 -20.85
N ASP A 140 1.32 -0.56 -21.65
CA ASP A 140 0.72 0.70 -21.21
C ASP A 140 -0.77 0.52 -20.90
N ALA A 141 -1.48 -0.24 -21.74
CA ALA A 141 -2.86 -0.61 -21.47
C ALA A 141 -3.00 -1.48 -20.21
N ALA A 142 -2.09 -2.44 -20.02
CA ALA A 142 -2.04 -3.27 -18.82
C ALA A 142 -1.75 -2.45 -17.56
N PHE A 143 -0.82 -1.48 -17.64
CA PHE A 143 -0.52 -0.55 -16.57
C PHE A 143 -1.76 0.27 -16.18
N VAL A 144 -2.42 0.92 -17.15
CA VAL A 144 -3.62 1.73 -16.90
C VAL A 144 -4.74 0.88 -16.28
N ALA A 145 -4.95 -0.34 -16.78
CA ALA A 145 -5.94 -1.25 -16.22
C ALA A 145 -5.62 -1.63 -14.76
N LEU A 146 -4.35 -1.90 -14.45
CA LEU A 146 -3.89 -2.24 -13.10
C LEU A 146 -4.03 -1.06 -12.14
N GLU A 147 -3.63 0.15 -12.56
CA GLU A 147 -3.80 1.39 -11.79
C GLU A 147 -5.27 1.67 -11.48
N ALA A 148 -6.16 1.48 -12.47
CA ALA A 148 -7.60 1.63 -12.27
C ALA A 148 -8.15 0.64 -11.23
N VAL A 149 -7.66 -0.61 -11.25
CA VAL A 149 -8.02 -1.62 -10.24
C VAL A 149 -7.53 -1.19 -8.87
N PHE A 150 -6.27 -0.80 -8.71
CA PHE A 150 -5.73 -0.35 -7.41
C PHE A 150 -6.43 0.91 -6.87
N TYR A 151 -6.77 1.85 -7.75
CA TYR A 151 -7.53 3.03 -7.36
C TYR A 151 -8.94 2.66 -6.89
N ALA A 152 -9.65 1.83 -7.66
CA ALA A 152 -10.99 1.40 -7.29
C ALA A 152 -11.03 0.59 -5.99
N THR A 153 -10.09 -0.35 -5.80
CA THR A 153 -10.03 -1.18 -4.59
C THR A 153 -9.56 -0.41 -3.37
N SER A 154 -8.58 0.50 -3.50
CA SER A 154 -8.18 1.37 -2.39
C SER A 154 -9.34 2.26 -1.94
N ARG A 155 -10.09 2.84 -2.87
CA ARG A 155 -11.27 3.65 -2.54
C ARG A 155 -12.38 2.84 -1.86
N ASP A 156 -12.68 1.65 -2.36
CA ASP A 156 -13.73 0.79 -1.79
C ASP A 156 -13.38 0.29 -0.38
N THR A 157 -12.14 -0.16 -0.19
CA THR A 157 -11.66 -0.64 1.13
C THR A 157 -11.64 0.48 2.16
N LEU A 158 -11.21 1.70 1.79
CA LEU A 158 -11.26 2.85 2.67
C LEU A 158 -12.69 3.26 3.03
N ARG A 159 -13.61 3.25 2.05
CA ARG A 159 -15.04 3.52 2.30
C ARG A 159 -15.63 2.52 3.28
N LYS A 160 -15.35 1.23 3.10
CA LYS A 160 -15.80 0.17 4.02
C LYS A 160 -15.21 0.38 5.41
N TYR A 161 -13.92 0.71 5.51
CA TYR A 161 -13.28 1.03 6.78
C TYR A 161 -13.99 2.19 7.51
N TYR A 162 -14.24 3.31 6.82
CA TYR A 162 -14.93 4.47 7.39
C TYR A 162 -16.35 4.13 7.83
N ALA A 163 -17.16 3.53 6.95
CA ALA A 163 -18.54 3.19 7.25
C ALA A 163 -18.67 2.23 8.45
N ARG A 164 -17.80 1.23 8.54
CA ARG A 164 -17.82 0.25 9.65
C ARG A 164 -17.26 0.83 10.94
N SER A 165 -16.23 1.67 10.87
CA SER A 165 -15.68 2.35 12.04
C SER A 165 -16.70 3.31 12.64
N GLN A 166 -17.42 4.02 11.78
CA GLN A 166 -18.52 4.90 12.17
C GLN A 166 -19.65 4.11 12.83
N GLN A 167 -20.15 3.02 12.21
CA GLN A 167 -21.16 2.14 12.83
C GLN A 167 -20.75 1.59 14.21
N LEU A 168 -19.46 1.29 14.39
CA LEU A 168 -18.93 0.73 15.64
C LEU A 168 -18.80 1.79 16.75
N LEU A 169 -18.57 3.05 16.38
CA LEU A 169 -18.28 4.14 17.31
C LEU A 169 -19.44 5.13 17.48
N GLU A 170 -20.46 5.08 16.61
CA GLU A 170 -21.66 5.91 16.70
C GLU A 170 -22.66 5.42 17.78
N THR A 171 -23.56 6.34 18.16
CA THR A 171 -24.61 6.10 19.15
C THR A 171 -25.86 5.52 18.47
N PRO A 172 -26.48 4.44 18.98
CA PRO A 172 -27.80 4.03 18.52
C PRO A 172 -28.82 5.16 18.78
N PRO A 173 -29.76 5.45 17.85
CA PRO A 173 -30.67 6.60 17.98
C PRO A 173 -31.62 6.65 19.18
N ASP A 174 -31.69 5.65 20.07
CA ASP A 174 -32.77 5.55 21.08
C ASP A 174 -32.33 5.34 22.54
N ALA A 175 -31.25 5.99 22.99
CA ALA A 175 -30.89 6.01 24.42
C ALA A 175 -31.45 7.23 25.20
N HIS A 176 -32.36 8.02 24.59
CA HIS A 176 -32.92 9.25 25.18
C HIS A 176 -34.44 9.22 25.40
N ARG A 177 -35.07 8.06 25.45
CA ARG A 177 -36.45 7.93 25.94
C ARG A 177 -36.48 7.08 27.21
N SER A 178 -36.06 7.71 28.30
CA SER A 178 -36.48 7.38 29.66
C SER A 178 -37.80 8.08 29.96
#